data_AF-A0A2H1KLB1-F1
#
_entry.id   AF-A0A2H1KLB1-F1
#
_cell.length_a   1.000
_cell.length_b   1.000
_cell.length_c   1.000
_cell.angle_alpha   90.00
_cell.angle_beta   90.00
_cell.angle_gamma   90.00
#
_symmetry.space_group_name_H-M   'P 1'
#
loop_
_entity.id
_entity.type
_entity.pdbx_description
1 polymer ?
#
loop_
_entity_poly.entity_id
_entity_poly.type
_entity_poly.pdbx_seq_one_letter_code
_entity_poly.pdbx_strand_id
1 'polypeptide(L)'
;MTARPTLTAHLIESITVLSVWTGTDSERIRRFTSEALCPRGVWAKHIAALKHDPELGLQILEPLRSDTSRYVQDSVANWINDASKTQPEWVGQFADRWLQESPTPETTRIVSRGLRSIRD
;
A
#
# COMPACT_ATOMS: atom_id res chain seq x y z
N MET A 1 11.81 -1.41 -12.39
CA MET A 1 12.22 -0.42 -11.36
C MET A 1 13.55 -0.85 -10.77
N THR A 2 14.62 -0.07 -10.94
CA THR A 2 16.00 -0.43 -10.54
C THR A 2 16.15 -0.66 -9.02
N ALA A 3 15.39 0.05 -8.19
CA ALA A 3 15.49 -0.07 -6.73
C ALA A 3 14.86 -1.34 -6.15
N ARG A 4 13.85 -1.92 -6.80
CA ARG A 4 13.02 -2.99 -6.21
C ARG A 4 13.78 -4.26 -5.83
N PRO A 5 14.76 -4.78 -6.60
CA PRO A 5 15.54 -5.95 -6.20
C PRO A 5 16.21 -5.75 -4.83
N THR A 6 16.89 -4.62 -4.64
CA THR A 6 17.55 -4.27 -3.37
C THR A 6 16.54 -4.10 -2.24
N LEU A 7 15.44 -3.37 -2.50
CA LEU A 7 14.38 -3.16 -1.50
C LEU A 7 13.73 -4.48 -1.05
N THR A 8 13.60 -5.44 -1.97
CA THR A 8 13.03 -6.75 -1.67
C THR A 8 14.00 -7.63 -0.89
N ALA A 9 15.29 -7.54 -1.18
CA ALA A 9 16.33 -8.31 -0.48
C ALA A 9 16.49 -7.89 0.98
N HIS A 10 16.25 -6.61 1.29
CA HIS A 10 16.32 -6.03 2.64
C HIS A 10 14.96 -5.47 3.06
N LEU A 11 13.93 -6.32 3.02
CA LEU A 11 12.54 -5.85 3.06
C LEU A 11 12.20 -5.07 4.33
N ILE A 12 12.57 -5.58 5.51
CA ILE A 12 12.21 -4.96 6.79
C ILE A 12 12.93 -3.61 6.97
N GLU A 13 14.23 -3.56 6.65
CA GLU A 13 15.00 -2.31 6.67
C GLU A 13 14.44 -1.32 5.65
N SER A 14 14.08 -1.79 4.46
CA SER A 14 13.51 -0.96 3.41
C SER A 14 12.16 -0.38 3.80
N ILE A 15 11.28 -1.17 4.43
CA ILE A 15 10.00 -0.68 4.95
C ILE A 15 10.25 0.40 6.01
N THR A 16 11.21 0.19 6.89
CA THR A 16 11.58 1.17 7.94
C THR A 16 12.07 2.49 7.33
N VAL A 17 12.91 2.43 6.30
CA VAL A 17 13.40 3.65 5.62
C VAL A 17 12.29 4.33 4.82
N LEU A 18 11.49 3.56 4.08
CA LEU A 18 10.42 4.09 3.24
C LEU A 18 9.28 4.67 4.08
N SER A 19 9.00 4.14 5.27
CA SER A 19 7.95 4.68 6.15
C SER A 19 8.26 6.13 6.56
N VAL A 20 9.53 6.48 6.81
CA VAL A 20 9.95 7.86 7.09
C VAL A 20 9.59 8.80 5.93
N TRP A 21 9.69 8.32 4.69
CA TRP A 21 9.46 9.14 3.50
C TRP A 21 7.97 9.39 3.20
N THR A 22 7.06 8.68 3.88
CA THR A 22 5.61 8.92 3.79
C THR A 22 5.21 10.29 4.32
N GLY A 23 6.01 10.91 5.18
CA GLY A 23 5.75 12.25 5.73
C GLY A 23 6.31 13.41 4.91
N THR A 24 6.84 13.15 3.70
CA THR A 24 7.45 14.20 2.88
C THR A 24 6.43 15.02 2.11
N ASP A 25 6.74 16.29 1.81
CA ASP A 25 5.84 17.18 1.05
C ASP A 25 5.61 16.70 -0.40
N SER A 26 6.58 15.99 -0.97
CA SER A 26 6.53 15.51 -2.36
C SER A 26 5.62 14.29 -2.51
N GLU A 27 4.49 14.47 -3.18
CA GLU A 27 3.59 13.37 -3.53
C GLU A 27 4.27 12.26 -4.35
N ARG A 28 5.33 12.60 -5.11
CA ARG A 28 6.08 11.61 -5.90
C ARG A 28 6.91 10.69 -5.00
N ILE A 29 7.50 11.26 -3.95
CA ILE A 29 8.24 10.48 -2.95
C ILE A 29 7.26 9.62 -2.16
N ARG A 30 6.16 10.19 -1.67
CA ARG A 30 5.13 9.43 -0.95
C ARG A 30 4.54 8.29 -1.79
N ARG A 31 4.25 8.53 -3.07
CA ARG A 31 3.79 7.46 -3.96
C ARG A 31 4.85 6.37 -4.13
N PHE A 32 6.12 6.76 -4.27
CA PHE A 32 7.20 5.81 -4.45
C PHE A 32 7.27 4.80 -3.29
N THR A 33 7.00 5.21 -2.05
CA THR A 33 7.05 4.30 -0.89
C THR A 33 6.06 3.15 -1.00
N SER A 34 4.80 3.42 -1.40
CA SER A 34 3.81 2.38 -1.63
C SER A 34 4.07 1.59 -2.92
N GLU A 35 4.37 2.29 -4.02
CA GLU A 35 4.55 1.66 -5.34
C GLU A 35 5.73 0.69 -5.38
N ALA A 36 6.85 1.07 -4.77
CA ALA A 36 8.09 0.28 -4.78
C ALA A 36 7.90 -1.10 -4.15
N LEU A 37 6.97 -1.20 -3.18
CA LEU A 37 6.67 -2.41 -2.43
C LEU A 37 5.27 -2.99 -2.71
N CYS A 38 4.61 -2.63 -3.82
CA CYS A 38 3.36 -3.29 -4.23
C CYS A 38 3.57 -4.81 -4.34
N PRO A 39 2.72 -5.67 -3.72
CA PRO A 39 2.96 -7.12 -3.66
C PRO A 39 3.00 -7.78 -5.05
N ARG A 40 2.18 -7.29 -5.99
CA ARG A 40 2.00 -7.86 -7.33
C ARG A 40 2.17 -6.82 -8.45
N GLY A 41 3.20 -5.99 -8.34
CA GLY A 41 3.50 -4.96 -9.35
C GLY A 41 3.53 -5.51 -10.77
N VAL A 42 2.73 -4.94 -11.67
CA VAL A 42 2.51 -5.45 -13.04
C VAL A 42 3.80 -5.53 -13.87
N TRP A 43 4.74 -4.61 -13.63
CA TRP A 43 6.00 -4.49 -14.35
C TRP A 43 7.21 -4.93 -13.51
N ALA A 44 6.96 -5.70 -12.45
CA ALA A 44 7.95 -5.99 -11.44
C ALA A 44 7.78 -7.40 -10.85
N LYS A 45 8.88 -7.98 -10.38
CA LYS A 45 8.82 -9.29 -9.70
C LYS A 45 7.94 -9.18 -8.45
N HIS A 46 7.04 -10.15 -8.26
CA HIS A 46 6.21 -10.23 -7.07
C HIS A 46 7.08 -10.31 -5.80
N ILE A 47 6.64 -9.64 -4.73
CA ILE A 47 7.29 -9.73 -3.42
C ILE A 47 6.54 -10.80 -2.63
N ALA A 48 7.11 -12.00 -2.55
CA ALA A 48 6.46 -13.16 -1.93
C ALA A 48 6.09 -12.88 -0.47
N ALA A 49 6.98 -12.26 0.31
CA ALA A 49 6.73 -11.92 1.71
C ALA A 49 5.46 -11.06 1.87
N LEU A 50 5.34 -9.95 1.14
CA LEU A 50 4.17 -9.06 1.22
C LEU A 50 2.87 -9.66 0.65
N LYS A 51 2.95 -10.77 -0.11
CA LYS A 51 1.75 -11.51 -0.51
C LYS A 51 1.23 -12.40 0.61
N HIS A 52 2.11 -12.99 1.42
CA HIS A 52 1.76 -13.88 2.52
C HIS A 52 1.50 -13.08 3.80
N ASP A 53 2.35 -12.10 4.09
CA ASP A 53 2.33 -11.28 5.31
C ASP A 53 2.16 -9.79 4.94
N PRO A 54 0.98 -9.38 4.43
CA PRO A 54 0.74 -8.00 3.98
C PRO A 54 0.79 -6.99 5.14
N GLU A 55 0.63 -7.43 6.39
CA GLU A 55 0.77 -6.61 7.59
C GLU A 55 2.13 -5.92 7.72
N LEU A 56 3.19 -6.50 7.13
CA LEU A 56 4.50 -5.84 7.04
C LEU A 56 4.42 -4.49 6.31
N GLY A 57 3.49 -4.33 5.37
CA GLY A 57 3.28 -3.10 4.63
C GLY A 57 2.60 -1.99 5.44
N LEU A 58 2.01 -2.27 6.60
CA LEU A 58 1.23 -1.29 7.37
C LEU A 58 2.04 -0.06 7.78
N GLN A 59 3.34 -0.22 8.04
CA GLN A 59 4.23 0.92 8.35
C GLN A 59 4.30 1.96 7.22
N ILE A 60 4.03 1.58 5.98
CA ILE A 60 3.96 2.48 4.82
C ILE A 60 2.51 2.93 4.55
N LEU A 61 1.54 2.04 4.73
CA LEU A 61 0.16 2.30 4.34
C LEU A 61 -0.58 3.19 5.34
N GLU A 62 -0.39 2.99 6.64
CA GLU A 62 -1.09 3.76 7.68
C GLU A 62 -0.87 5.28 7.56
N PRO A 63 0.37 5.78 7.38
CA PRO A 63 0.58 7.22 7.19
C PRO A 63 -0.08 7.78 5.93
N LEU A 64 -0.31 6.94 4.91
CA LEU A 64 -0.87 7.34 3.62
C LEU A 64 -2.39 7.10 3.52
N ARG A 65 -3.04 6.59 4.57
CA ARG A 65 -4.45 6.14 4.54
C ARG A 65 -5.45 7.23 4.17
N SER A 66 -5.08 8.49 4.33
CA SER A 66 -5.88 9.67 3.99
C SER A 66 -5.07 10.72 3.22
N ASP A 67 -4.09 10.27 2.41
CA ASP A 67 -3.28 11.18 1.60
C ASP A 67 -4.15 12.05 0.69
N THR A 68 -3.89 13.35 0.63
CA THR A 68 -4.66 14.31 -0.16
C THR A 68 -4.39 14.22 -1.66
N SER A 69 -3.26 13.63 -2.06
CA SER A 69 -2.92 13.46 -3.48
C SER A 69 -3.63 12.24 -4.07
N ARG A 70 -4.42 12.47 -5.13
CA ARG A 70 -4.97 11.38 -5.94
C ARG A 70 -3.89 10.46 -6.51
N TYR A 71 -2.71 11.02 -6.80
CA TYR A 71 -1.59 10.25 -7.32
C TYR A 71 -1.05 9.25 -6.29
N VAL A 72 -1.02 9.60 -5.01
CA VAL A 72 -0.66 8.69 -3.92
C VAL A 72 -1.79 7.72 -3.63
N GLN A 73 -3.03 8.20 -3.50
CA GLN A 73 -4.22 7.38 -3.27
C GLN A 73 -4.33 6.22 -4.26
N ASP A 74 -4.06 6.49 -5.54
CA ASP A 74 -4.12 5.46 -6.59
C ASP A 74 -3.07 4.36 -6.41
N SER A 75 -1.87 4.69 -5.90
CA SER A 75 -0.83 3.70 -5.61
C SER A 75 -1.17 2.88 -4.37
N VAL A 76 -1.65 3.53 -3.30
CA VAL A 76 -2.12 2.84 -2.08
C VAL A 76 -3.28 1.89 -2.43
N ALA A 77 -4.27 2.34 -3.19
CA ALA A 77 -5.37 1.49 -3.63
C ALA A 77 -4.91 0.32 -4.52
N ASN A 78 -3.88 0.49 -5.34
CA ASN A 78 -3.30 -0.62 -6.10
C ASN A 78 -2.56 -1.61 -5.20
N TRP A 79 -1.84 -1.13 -4.20
CA TRP A 79 -1.19 -1.98 -3.19
C TRP A 79 -2.24 -2.85 -2.48
N ILE A 80 -3.33 -2.24 -2.01
CA ILE A 80 -4.43 -2.94 -1.33
C ILE A 80 -5.07 -4.00 -2.24
N ASN A 81 -5.33 -3.63 -3.50
CA ASN A 81 -5.91 -4.55 -4.48
C ASN A 81 -4.95 -5.68 -4.87
N ASP A 82 -3.65 -5.50 -4.75
CA ASP A 82 -2.69 -6.57 -4.97
C ASP A 82 -2.63 -7.55 -3.80
N ALA A 83 -2.70 -7.03 -2.57
CA ALA A 83 -2.80 -7.83 -1.35
C ALA A 83 -4.12 -8.63 -1.31
N SER A 84 -5.24 -8.06 -1.77
CA SER A 84 -6.55 -8.74 -1.72
C SER A 84 -6.61 -10.01 -2.55
N LYS A 85 -5.75 -10.13 -3.56
CA LYS A 85 -5.67 -11.32 -4.43
C LYS A 85 -5.01 -12.53 -3.75
N THR A 86 -4.36 -12.34 -2.60
CA THR A 86 -3.78 -13.45 -1.82
C THR A 86 -4.27 -13.49 -0.39
N GLN A 87 -4.63 -12.35 0.20
CA GLN A 87 -5.10 -12.22 1.58
C GLN A 87 -6.42 -11.43 1.66
N PRO A 88 -7.50 -11.90 1.01
CA PRO A 88 -8.77 -11.16 0.91
C PRO A 88 -9.44 -10.89 2.25
N GLU A 89 -9.40 -11.86 3.18
CA GLU A 89 -10.01 -11.73 4.51
C GLU A 89 -9.31 -10.64 5.32
N TRP A 90 -7.98 -10.70 5.40
CA TRP A 90 -7.17 -9.67 6.06
C TRP A 90 -7.40 -8.29 5.43
N VAL A 91 -7.47 -8.22 4.09
CA VAL A 91 -7.74 -6.96 3.40
C VAL A 91 -9.11 -6.38 3.76
N GLY A 92 -10.15 -7.22 3.85
CA GLY A 92 -11.47 -6.80 4.30
C GLY A 92 -11.45 -6.24 5.71
N GLN A 93 -10.82 -6.96 6.64
CA GLN A 93 -10.74 -6.55 8.05
C GLN A 93 -10.02 -5.20 8.24
N PHE A 94 -8.84 -5.01 7.63
CA PHE A 94 -8.14 -3.72 7.80
C PHE A 94 -8.86 -2.58 7.06
N ALA A 95 -9.51 -2.86 5.92
CA ALA A 95 -10.26 -1.84 5.19
C ALA A 95 -11.45 -1.33 6.00
N ASP A 96 -12.19 -2.23 6.65
CA ASP A 96 -13.31 -1.86 7.53
C ASP A 96 -12.80 -1.05 8.73
N ARG A 97 -11.65 -1.43 9.31
CA ARG A 97 -10.96 -0.64 10.35
C ARG A 97 -10.58 0.75 9.88
N TRP A 98 -10.01 0.90 8.68
CA TRP A 98 -9.64 2.20 8.12
C TRP A 98 -10.85 3.12 7.93
N LEU A 99 -11.97 2.59 7.43
CA LEU A 99 -13.20 3.36 7.26
C LEU A 99 -13.76 3.85 8.61
N GLN A 100 -13.57 3.08 9.69
CA GLN A 100 -13.98 3.47 11.04
C GLN A 100 -13.03 4.50 11.66
N GLU A 101 -11.71 4.30 11.56
CA GLU A 101 -10.69 5.15 12.19
C GLU A 101 -10.43 6.46 11.42
N SER A 102 -10.70 6.49 10.11
CA SER A 102 -10.42 7.62 9.22
C SER A 102 -11.58 7.82 8.23
N PRO A 103 -12.72 8.38 8.69
CA PRO A 103 -13.91 8.57 7.87
C PRO A 103 -13.80 9.78 6.93
N THR A 104 -12.69 9.87 6.19
CA THR A 104 -12.44 10.94 5.22
C THR A 104 -12.82 10.50 3.79
N PRO A 105 -13.12 11.46 2.88
CA PRO A 105 -13.32 11.15 1.46
C PRO A 105 -12.11 10.44 0.83
N GLU A 106 -10.90 10.79 1.24
CA GLU A 106 -9.64 10.23 0.75
C GLU A 106 -9.53 8.74 1.12
N THR A 107 -9.73 8.41 2.41
CA THR A 107 -9.71 7.01 2.88
C THR A 107 -10.81 6.20 2.20
N THR A 108 -12.03 6.74 2.14
CA THR A 108 -13.17 6.08 1.47
C THR A 108 -12.84 5.74 0.02
N ARG A 109 -12.23 6.67 -0.71
CA ARG A 109 -11.81 6.45 -2.10
C ARG A 109 -10.72 5.37 -2.20
N ILE A 110 -9.69 5.43 -1.35
CA ILE A 110 -8.60 4.45 -1.35
C ILE A 110 -9.17 3.05 -1.13
N VAL A 111 -10.01 2.87 -0.11
CA VAL A 111 -10.61 1.60 0.25
C VAL A 111 -11.53 1.09 -0.85
N SER A 112 -12.48 1.91 -1.32
CA SER A 112 -13.40 1.54 -2.41
C SER A 112 -12.65 1.06 -3.65
N ARG A 113 -11.62 1.81 -4.07
CA ARG A 113 -10.79 1.41 -5.22
C ARG A 113 -9.92 0.19 -4.91
N GLY A 114 -9.42 0.05 -3.68
CA GLY A 114 -8.58 -1.06 -3.25
C GLY A 114 -9.31 -2.40 -3.19
N LEU A 115 -10.61 -2.37 -2.92
CA LEU A 115 -11.45 -3.57 -2.81
C LEU A 115 -12.13 -3.99 -4.12
N ARG A 116 -11.89 -3.29 -5.23
CA ARG A 116 -12.53 -3.50 -6.55
C ARG A 116 -12.42 -4.90 -7.15
N SER A 117 -11.61 -5.80 -6.59
CA SER A 117 -11.48 -7.20 -7.03
C SER A 117 -12.18 -8.20 -6.10
N ILE A 118 -12.69 -7.75 -4.96
CA ILE A 118 -13.32 -8.61 -3.93
C ILE A 118 -14.65 -8.07 -3.40
N ARG A 119 -15.02 -6.83 -3.71
CA ARG A 119 -16.33 -6.25 -3.46
C ARG A 119 -16.77 -5.58 -4.77
N ASP A 120 -17.74 -6.19 -5.45
CA ASP A 120 -18.44 -5.63 -6.62
C ASP A 120 -19.59 -4.72 -6.17
#